data_AF-A0A1V4RRI5-F1
#
_entry.id   AF-A0A1V4RRI5-F1
#
_cell.length_a   1.000
_cell.length_b   1.000
_cell.length_c   1.000
_cell.angle_alpha   90.00
_cell.angle_beta   90.00
_cell.angle_gamma   90.00
#
_symmetry.space_group_name_H-M   'P 1'
#
loop_
_entity.id
_entity.type
_entity.pdbx_description
1 polymer ?
#
loop_
_entity_poly.entity_id
_entity_poly.type
_entity_poly.pdbx_seq_one_letter_code
_entity_poly.pdbx_strand_id
1 'polypeptide(L)'
;MSNSWKKYAKLRTKKYRQEWRLFLVEGTRLCKEALRSDWEIEAAFLSESFAEKAFDNHWKRLFRERTLTYRVLGDSNFRRLADTQNPQGILLVLRMKPLPPNDHERFKGKNFILILDGIQDPGNIIKELQQRNFTVISSTPQAETSVHSLQVKPPLAFILGSEAHGVSPEIQQLATITVSIPRHGEAESLNVAVAGGILMYHFSSIIYSEKSKHGRKYPDNLPAEKSPERGKK
;
A
#
# COMPACT_ATOMS: atom_id res chain seq x y z
N MET A 1 34.75 18.85 9.52
CA MET A 1 34.03 17.58 9.79
C MET A 1 33.24 17.18 8.55
N SER A 2 33.38 15.93 8.11
CA SER A 2 32.95 15.44 6.79
C SER A 2 31.49 15.78 6.44
N ASN A 3 31.29 16.41 5.27
CA ASN A 3 30.00 16.73 4.62
C ASN A 3 29.18 15.48 4.19
N SER A 4 29.31 14.37 4.93
CA SER A 4 28.76 13.05 4.64
C SER A 4 27.24 12.99 4.51
N TRP A 5 26.49 13.97 5.01
CA TRP A 5 25.03 14.04 4.79
C TRP A 5 24.67 14.47 3.36
N LYS A 6 25.52 15.26 2.68
CA LYS A 6 25.25 15.79 1.33
C LYS A 6 25.10 14.68 0.29
N LYS A 7 25.69 13.49 0.52
CA LYS A 7 25.52 12.33 -0.35
C LYS A 7 24.04 11.91 -0.43
N TYR A 8 23.31 11.98 0.68
CA TYR A 8 21.92 11.54 0.75
C TYR A 8 20.96 12.47 -0.01
N ALA A 9 21.32 13.73 -0.24
CA ALA A 9 20.54 14.64 -1.10
C ALA A 9 20.41 14.11 -2.54
N LYS A 10 21.34 13.25 -2.99
CA LYS A 10 21.26 12.58 -4.31
C LYS A 10 20.08 11.60 -4.42
N LEU A 11 19.54 11.11 -3.30
CA LEU A 11 18.41 10.16 -3.26
C LEU A 11 17.08 10.77 -3.73
N ARG A 12 17.04 12.09 -3.98
CA ARG A 12 15.92 12.74 -4.68
C ARG A 12 15.76 12.24 -6.11
N THR A 13 16.83 11.72 -6.71
CA THR A 13 16.77 11.14 -8.07
C THR A 13 16.59 9.62 -8.04
N LYS A 14 15.82 9.09 -9.01
CA LYS A 14 15.55 7.64 -9.15
C LYS A 14 16.84 6.82 -9.32
N LYS A 15 17.82 7.34 -10.09
CA LYS A 15 19.10 6.67 -10.35
C LYS A 15 19.80 6.25 -9.06
N TYR A 16 20.05 7.20 -8.15
CA TYR A 16 20.76 6.89 -6.90
C TYR A 16 19.91 6.06 -5.94
N ARG A 17 18.57 6.20 -5.94
CA ARG A 17 17.70 5.30 -5.16
C ARG A 17 17.84 3.84 -5.57
N GLN A 18 17.91 3.59 -6.87
CA GLN A 18 18.06 2.23 -7.42
C GLN A 18 19.47 1.69 -7.18
N GLU A 19 20.49 2.48 -7.50
CA GLU A 19 21.92 2.12 -7.37
C GLU A 19 22.29 1.82 -5.91
N TRP A 20 21.91 2.69 -4.98
CA TRP A 20 22.29 2.54 -3.57
C TRP A 20 21.29 1.74 -2.76
N ARG A 21 20.12 1.42 -3.34
CA ARG A 21 19.03 0.72 -2.66
C ARG A 21 18.60 1.46 -1.38
N LEU A 22 18.55 2.79 -1.44
CA LEU A 22 18.16 3.66 -0.33
C LEU A 22 17.04 4.61 -0.75
N PHE A 23 16.22 5.04 0.20
CA PHE A 23 15.21 6.09 -0.01
C PHE A 23 15.01 6.94 1.25
N LEU A 24 14.47 8.14 1.05
CA LEU A 24 14.19 9.09 2.11
C LEU A 24 12.76 8.88 2.63
N VAL A 25 12.61 8.88 3.95
CA VAL A 25 11.32 8.96 4.63
C VAL A 25 11.32 10.21 5.47
N GLU A 26 10.37 11.10 5.19
CA GLU A 26 10.31 12.42 5.82
C GLU A 26 8.99 12.58 6.58
N GLY A 27 9.02 13.34 7.66
CA GLY A 27 7.82 13.69 8.41
C GLY A 27 7.55 12.80 9.61
N THR A 28 6.93 13.37 10.62
CA THR A 28 6.78 12.77 11.95
C THR A 28 6.01 11.46 11.93
N ARG A 29 4.92 11.38 11.16
CA ARG A 29 4.08 10.16 11.07
C ARG A 29 4.84 9.02 10.39
N LEU A 30 5.34 9.25 9.18
CA LEU A 30 6.04 8.22 8.40
C LEU A 30 7.32 7.76 9.12
N CYS A 31 8.05 8.68 9.76
CA CYS A 31 9.22 8.30 10.56
C CYS A 31 8.86 7.43 11.77
N LYS A 32 7.74 7.72 12.45
CA LYS A 32 7.25 6.85 13.54
C LYS A 32 6.86 5.46 13.02
N GLU A 33 6.21 5.37 11.88
CA GLU A 33 5.84 4.10 11.25
C GLU A 33 7.10 3.31 10.84
N ALA A 34 8.08 3.98 10.22
CA ALA A 34 9.38 3.40 9.88
C ALA A 34 10.13 2.85 11.12
N LEU A 35 10.18 3.62 12.21
CA LEU A 35 10.80 3.19 13.48
C LEU A 35 10.10 2.01 14.15
N ARG A 36 8.82 1.76 13.85
CA ARG A 36 8.05 0.61 14.37
C ARG A 36 8.06 -0.61 13.45
N SER A 37 8.58 -0.46 12.25
CA SER A 37 8.58 -1.51 11.23
C SER A 37 9.74 -2.51 11.41
N ASP A 38 10.06 -3.29 10.39
CA ASP A 38 11.28 -4.11 10.29
C ASP A 38 12.26 -3.54 9.25
N TRP A 39 12.04 -2.32 8.78
CA TRP A 39 12.91 -1.67 7.80
C TRP A 39 14.23 -1.24 8.44
N GLU A 40 15.33 -1.53 7.75
CA GLU A 40 16.67 -1.10 8.13
C GLU A 40 16.82 0.40 7.90
N ILE A 41 17.25 1.12 8.94
CA ILE A 41 17.48 2.56 8.92
C ILE A 41 18.99 2.78 8.83
N GLU A 42 19.43 3.30 7.70
CA GLU A 42 20.83 3.63 7.40
C GLU A 42 21.28 4.90 8.15
N ALA A 43 20.41 5.90 8.24
CA ALA A 43 20.73 7.17 8.88
C ALA A 43 19.47 7.92 9.33
N ALA A 44 19.64 8.82 10.30
CA ALA A 44 18.60 9.72 10.75
C ALA A 44 19.12 11.15 10.88
N PHE A 45 18.29 12.10 10.45
CA PHE A 45 18.57 13.52 10.46
C PHE A 45 17.42 14.29 11.12
N LEU A 46 17.78 15.25 11.96
CA LEU A 46 16.85 16.21 12.57
C LEU A 46 17.25 17.61 12.12
N SER A 47 16.28 18.49 11.94
CA SER A 47 16.57 19.92 11.87
C SER A 47 16.83 20.47 13.28
N GLU A 48 17.61 21.55 13.40
CA GLU A 48 17.85 22.23 14.69
C GLU A 48 16.53 22.61 15.36
N SER A 49 15.63 23.28 14.64
CA SER A 49 14.31 23.64 15.17
C SER A 49 13.51 22.45 15.69
N PHE A 50 13.57 21.30 15.02
CA PHE A 50 12.86 20.10 15.47
C PHE A 50 13.53 19.46 16.69
N ALA A 51 14.86 19.37 16.70
CA ALA A 51 15.63 18.84 17.81
C ALA A 51 15.38 19.62 19.11
N GLU A 52 15.21 20.94 19.02
CA GLU A 52 14.94 21.80 20.17
C GLU A 52 13.47 21.75 20.63
N LYS A 53 12.52 21.82 19.70
CA LYS A 53 11.11 22.09 20.03
C LYS A 53 10.22 20.85 20.05
N ALA A 54 10.58 19.79 19.34
CA ALA A 54 9.69 18.65 19.08
C ALA A 54 10.32 17.28 19.37
N PHE A 55 11.64 17.19 19.55
CA PHE A 55 12.34 15.94 19.85
C PHE A 55 12.29 15.58 21.34
N ASP A 56 11.10 15.21 21.77
CA ASP A 56 10.75 14.86 23.15
C ASP A 56 11.24 13.46 23.60
N ASN A 57 10.86 13.07 24.82
CA ASN A 57 11.19 11.77 25.39
C ASN A 57 10.58 10.59 24.62
N HIS A 58 9.46 10.80 23.93
CA HIS A 58 8.84 9.76 23.12
C HIS A 58 9.71 9.44 21.90
N TRP A 59 10.26 10.44 21.22
CA TRP A 59 11.24 10.22 20.15
C TRP A 59 12.53 9.59 20.64
N LYS A 60 13.10 10.09 21.75
CA LYS A 60 14.32 9.52 22.34
C LYS A 60 14.16 8.03 22.65
N ARG A 61 12.98 7.62 23.13
CA ARG A 61 12.64 6.20 23.36
C ARG A 61 12.64 5.41 22.05
N LEU A 62 11.94 5.86 21.01
CA LEU A 62 11.88 5.16 19.72
C LEU A 62 13.27 4.98 19.08
N PHE A 63 14.12 6.01 19.18
CA PHE A 63 15.50 5.94 18.67
C PHE A 63 16.34 4.96 19.49
N ARG A 64 16.19 4.95 20.83
CA ARG A 64 16.89 4.01 21.71
C ARG A 64 16.49 2.56 21.47
N GLU A 65 15.19 2.29 21.29
CA GLU A 65 14.67 0.95 20.96
C GLU A 65 15.28 0.39 19.67
N ARG A 66 15.72 1.27 18.77
CA ARG A 66 16.38 0.92 17.50
C ARG A 66 17.90 1.02 17.55
N THR A 67 18.48 1.40 18.69
CA THR A 67 19.91 1.74 18.82
C THR A 67 20.35 2.74 17.75
N LEU A 68 19.46 3.68 17.39
CA LEU A 68 19.64 4.57 16.26
C LEU A 68 20.26 5.89 16.71
N THR A 69 21.41 6.23 16.13
CA THR A 69 21.99 7.57 16.26
C THR A 69 21.40 8.52 15.23
N TYR A 70 21.32 9.81 15.56
CA TYR A 70 20.87 10.85 14.65
C TYR A 70 21.88 11.99 14.54
N ARG A 71 21.74 12.78 13.48
CA ARG A 71 22.52 14.00 13.27
C ARG A 71 21.60 15.20 13.18
N VAL A 72 21.94 16.26 13.92
CA VAL A 72 21.24 17.54 13.83
C VAL A 72 21.88 18.37 12.73
N LEU A 73 21.06 18.96 11.88
CA LEU A 73 21.47 19.87 10.80
C LEU A 73 20.76 21.20 11.01
N GLY A 74 21.45 22.32 10.78
CA GLY A 74 20.78 23.62 10.66
C GLY A 74 19.65 23.57 9.64
N ASP A 75 18.55 24.28 9.90
CA ASP A 75 17.31 24.18 9.13
C ASP A 75 17.52 24.41 7.62
N SER A 76 18.45 25.29 7.24
CA SER A 76 18.82 25.53 5.84
C SER A 76 19.46 24.31 5.16
N ASN A 77 20.35 23.60 5.85
CA ASN A 77 20.97 22.38 5.37
C ASN A 77 19.96 21.22 5.35
N PHE A 78 19.09 21.14 6.35
CA PHE A 78 18.02 20.16 6.39
C PHE A 78 17.09 20.28 5.17
N ARG A 79 16.65 21.50 4.82
CA ARG A 79 15.82 21.74 3.63
C ARG A 79 16.45 21.29 2.32
N ARG A 80 17.78 21.28 2.23
CA ARG A 80 18.49 20.78 1.03
C ARG A 80 18.48 19.25 0.93
N LEU A 81 18.30 18.57 2.05
CA LEU A 81 18.20 17.11 2.14
C LEU A 81 16.75 16.64 1.97
N ALA A 82 15.80 17.39 2.54
CA ALA A 82 14.37 17.16 2.40
C ALA A 82 13.92 17.24 0.94
N ASP A 83 12.90 16.46 0.59
CA ASP A 83 12.31 16.49 -0.76
C ASP A 83 11.03 17.34 -0.79
N THR A 84 10.42 17.59 0.37
CA THR A 84 9.20 18.39 0.47
C THR A 84 9.48 19.89 0.56
N GLN A 85 8.48 20.70 0.19
CA GLN A 85 8.58 22.17 0.30
C GLN A 85 8.57 22.66 1.76
N ASN A 86 7.83 21.97 2.64
CA ASN A 86 7.68 22.33 4.05
C ASN A 86 8.05 21.16 4.98
N PRO A 87 9.36 20.89 5.16
CA PRO A 87 9.81 19.77 5.97
C PRO A 87 9.42 19.91 7.43
N GLN A 88 8.89 18.82 8.02
CA GLN A 88 8.56 18.75 9.44
C GLN A 88 9.78 18.59 10.36
N GLY A 89 11.00 18.62 9.81
CA GLY A 89 12.26 18.63 10.57
C GLY A 89 12.78 17.27 11.06
N ILE A 90 12.20 16.16 10.60
CA ILE A 90 12.75 14.81 10.80
C ILE A 90 12.78 14.03 9.48
N LEU A 91 13.89 13.35 9.23
CA LEU A 91 14.12 12.55 8.05
C LEU A 91 14.92 11.28 8.40
N LEU A 92 14.50 10.15 7.86
CA LEU A 92 15.19 8.87 7.93
C LEU A 92 15.63 8.45 6.53
N VAL A 93 16.78 7.78 6.44
CA VAL A 93 17.25 7.09 5.24
C VAL A 93 17.07 5.60 5.47
N LEU A 94 16.25 4.96 4.66
CA LEU A 94 15.92 3.55 4.80
C LEU A 94 16.49 2.73 3.65
N ARG A 95 16.84 1.47 3.92
CA ARG A 95 17.26 0.50 2.89
C ARG A 95 16.06 -0.14 2.21
N MET A 96 16.05 -0.15 0.88
CA MET A 96 15.06 -0.85 0.06
C MET A 96 15.16 -2.36 0.31
N LYS A 97 14.07 -2.98 0.75
CA LYS A 97 13.98 -4.45 0.83
C LYS A 97 14.26 -5.07 -0.54
N PRO A 98 15.06 -6.15 -0.62
CA PRO A 98 15.32 -6.85 -1.87
C PRO A 98 14.00 -7.22 -2.53
N LEU A 99 13.91 -7.03 -3.84
CA LEU A 99 12.80 -7.59 -4.58
C LEU A 99 12.93 -9.12 -4.55
N PRO A 100 11.82 -9.86 -4.46
CA PRO A 100 11.84 -11.30 -4.67
C PRO A 100 12.53 -11.63 -6.01
N PRO A 101 13.31 -12.71 -6.09
CA PRO A 101 14.12 -13.04 -7.28
C PRO A 101 13.29 -13.34 -8.52
N ASN A 102 12.01 -13.68 -8.35
CA ASN A 102 11.05 -13.97 -9.40
C ASN A 102 9.62 -13.85 -8.88
N ASP A 103 8.64 -13.93 -9.78
CA ASP A 103 7.23 -13.87 -9.42
C ASP A 103 6.79 -15.09 -8.58
N HIS A 104 7.51 -16.22 -8.65
CA HIS A 104 7.23 -17.36 -7.76
C HIS A 104 7.40 -16.98 -6.30
N GLU A 105 8.57 -16.48 -5.92
CA GLU A 105 8.83 -16.04 -4.55
C GLU A 105 8.04 -14.78 -4.19
N ARG A 106 7.67 -13.95 -5.17
CA ARG A 106 6.81 -12.76 -4.95
C ARG A 106 5.41 -13.12 -4.47
N PHE A 107 4.82 -14.16 -5.06
CA PHE A 107 3.43 -14.55 -4.81
C PHE A 107 3.27 -15.78 -3.91
N LYS A 108 4.38 -16.42 -3.50
CA LYS A 108 4.38 -17.56 -2.58
C LYS A 108 3.68 -17.25 -1.26
N GLY A 109 2.72 -18.10 -0.89
CA GLY A 109 1.95 -17.98 0.36
C GLY A 109 1.04 -16.74 0.44
N LYS A 110 0.76 -16.09 -0.70
CA LYS A 110 -0.18 -14.96 -0.76
C LYS A 110 -1.57 -15.48 -1.11
N ASN A 111 -2.53 -15.14 -0.26
CA ASN A 111 -3.95 -15.45 -0.48
C ASN A 111 -4.72 -14.31 -1.13
N PHE A 112 -4.09 -13.14 -1.22
CA PHE A 112 -4.68 -11.92 -1.74
C PHE A 112 -3.63 -11.04 -2.41
N ILE A 113 -3.96 -10.55 -3.60
CA ILE A 113 -3.16 -9.61 -4.39
C ILE A 113 -4.08 -8.50 -4.92
N LEU A 114 -3.57 -7.27 -4.92
CA LEU A 114 -4.19 -6.14 -5.57
C LEU A 114 -3.35 -5.72 -6.78
N ILE A 115 -3.98 -5.61 -7.94
CA ILE A 115 -3.39 -5.24 -9.22
C ILE A 115 -3.94 -3.86 -9.58
N LEU A 116 -3.05 -2.93 -9.89
CA LEU A 116 -3.42 -1.56 -10.26
C LEU A 116 -3.14 -1.36 -11.75
N ASP A 117 -4.21 -1.26 -12.53
CA ASP A 117 -4.16 -0.93 -13.96
C ASP A 117 -3.95 0.58 -14.15
N GLY A 118 -3.18 0.95 -15.16
CA GLY A 118 -2.84 2.36 -15.47
C GLY A 118 -1.58 2.90 -14.78
N ILE A 119 -0.88 2.12 -13.94
CA ILE A 119 0.47 2.45 -13.46
C ILE A 119 1.53 1.83 -14.38
N GLN A 120 1.34 0.58 -14.76
CA GLN A 120 2.11 -0.23 -15.71
C GLN A 120 1.16 -1.24 -16.35
N ASP A 121 1.57 -1.89 -17.44
CA ASP A 121 0.82 -3.01 -18.04
C ASP A 121 0.84 -4.24 -17.10
N PRO A 122 -0.31 -4.64 -16.52
CA PRO A 122 -0.37 -5.77 -15.60
C PRO A 122 -0.53 -7.13 -16.30
N GLY A 123 -0.65 -7.18 -17.63
CA GLY A 123 -1.06 -8.39 -18.36
C GLY A 123 -0.20 -9.62 -18.09
N ASN A 124 1.13 -9.45 -18.00
CA ASN A 124 2.05 -10.56 -17.70
C ASN A 124 1.85 -11.08 -16.27
N ILE A 125 1.67 -10.18 -15.30
CA ILE A 125 1.44 -10.57 -13.89
C ILE A 125 0.11 -11.30 -13.76
N ILE A 126 -0.94 -10.86 -14.47
CA ILE A 126 -2.24 -11.52 -14.44
C ILE A 126 -2.14 -12.96 -14.94
N LYS A 127 -1.47 -13.19 -16.07
CA LYS A 127 -1.25 -14.54 -16.62
C LYS A 127 -0.48 -15.44 -15.66
N GLU A 128 0.58 -14.92 -15.04
CA GLU A 128 1.34 -15.64 -14.02
C GLU A 128 0.48 -16.02 -12.80
N LEU A 129 -0.41 -15.13 -12.37
CA LEU A 129 -1.32 -15.41 -11.25
C LEU A 129 -2.36 -16.46 -11.61
N GLN A 130 -2.89 -16.45 -12.83
CA GLN A 130 -3.81 -17.49 -13.32
C GLN A 130 -3.15 -18.87 -13.33
N GLN A 131 -1.91 -18.97 -13.82
CA GLN A 131 -1.13 -20.23 -13.79
C GLN A 131 -0.89 -20.75 -12.35
N ARG A 132 -1.04 -19.88 -11.35
CA ARG A 132 -0.91 -20.19 -9.92
C ARG A 132 -2.26 -20.38 -9.23
N ASN A 133 -3.34 -20.56 -10.00
CA ASN A 133 -4.70 -20.77 -9.53
C ASN A 133 -5.28 -19.58 -8.73
N PHE A 134 -4.79 -18.36 -8.97
CA PHE A 134 -5.48 -17.17 -8.46
C PHE A 134 -6.80 -16.98 -9.22
N THR A 135 -7.87 -16.75 -8.47
CA THR A 135 -9.11 -16.22 -9.05
C THR A 135 -8.91 -14.72 -9.28
N VAL A 136 -8.76 -14.32 -10.54
CA VAL A 136 -8.56 -12.93 -10.92
C VAL A 136 -9.92 -12.26 -11.11
N ILE A 137 -10.21 -11.24 -10.32
CA ILE A 137 -11.51 -10.56 -10.30
C ILE A 137 -11.32 -9.11 -10.73
N SER A 138 -12.09 -8.69 -11.73
CA SER A 138 -12.16 -7.29 -12.16
C SER A 138 -13.52 -6.68 -11.79
N SER A 139 -13.53 -5.41 -11.39
CA SER A 139 -14.78 -4.68 -11.14
C SER A 139 -15.18 -3.84 -12.34
N THR A 140 -16.42 -4.00 -12.80
CA THR A 140 -16.99 -3.28 -13.93
C THR A 140 -18.49 -3.04 -13.70
N PRO A 141 -19.04 -1.85 -14.00
CA PRO A 141 -20.47 -1.60 -13.88
C PRO A 141 -21.35 -2.52 -14.74
N GLN A 142 -20.80 -3.08 -15.82
CA GLN A 142 -21.50 -3.92 -16.79
C GLN A 142 -21.55 -5.40 -16.41
N ALA A 143 -20.92 -5.80 -15.30
CA ALA A 143 -20.91 -7.21 -14.88
C ALA A 143 -22.28 -7.65 -14.38
N GLU A 144 -22.71 -8.81 -14.87
CA GLU A 144 -23.97 -9.44 -14.46
C GLU A 144 -23.93 -9.94 -13.01
N THR A 145 -22.75 -10.33 -12.53
CA THR A 145 -22.57 -10.83 -11.16
C THR A 145 -22.31 -9.69 -10.19
N SER A 146 -23.18 -9.54 -9.18
CA SER A 146 -22.96 -8.61 -8.08
C SER A 146 -21.85 -9.13 -7.14
N VAL A 147 -21.02 -8.22 -6.62
CA VAL A 147 -20.04 -8.54 -5.58
C VAL A 147 -20.69 -9.23 -4.38
N HIS A 148 -21.92 -8.85 -4.01
CA HIS A 148 -22.61 -9.37 -2.82
C HIS A 148 -23.02 -10.84 -2.93
N SER A 149 -23.18 -11.35 -4.16
CA SER A 149 -23.54 -12.75 -4.42
C SER A 149 -22.34 -13.62 -4.82
N LEU A 150 -21.15 -13.02 -4.99
CA LEU A 150 -19.98 -13.73 -5.46
C LEU A 150 -19.42 -14.64 -4.35
N GLN A 151 -19.35 -15.94 -4.63
CA GLN A 151 -18.68 -16.91 -3.77
C GLN A 151 -17.37 -17.37 -4.41
N VAL A 152 -16.24 -17.05 -3.76
CA VAL A 152 -14.90 -17.40 -4.23
C VAL A 152 -14.02 -17.86 -3.07
N LYS A 153 -12.97 -18.62 -3.39
CA LYS A 153 -11.96 -19.08 -2.43
C LYS A 153 -10.59 -18.51 -2.78
N PRO A 154 -9.71 -18.26 -1.81
CA PRO A 154 -8.33 -17.89 -2.07
C PRO A 154 -7.59 -18.96 -2.90
N PRO A 155 -6.53 -18.58 -3.63
CA PRO A 155 -5.96 -17.23 -3.67
C PRO A 155 -6.72 -16.28 -4.61
N LEU A 156 -6.88 -15.01 -4.21
CA LEU A 156 -7.64 -13.99 -4.95
C LEU A 156 -6.72 -12.87 -5.47
N ALA A 157 -6.98 -12.38 -6.67
CA ALA A 157 -6.31 -11.21 -7.23
C ALA A 157 -7.35 -10.20 -7.75
N PHE A 158 -7.38 -8.98 -7.20
CA PHE A 158 -8.33 -7.95 -7.64
C PHE A 158 -7.66 -6.95 -8.56
N ILE A 159 -8.30 -6.66 -9.69
CA ILE A 159 -7.87 -5.63 -10.63
C ILE A 159 -8.64 -4.35 -10.32
N LEU A 160 -7.92 -3.28 -10.02
CA LEU A 160 -8.44 -1.93 -9.91
C LEU A 160 -7.97 -1.10 -11.08
N GLY A 161 -8.90 -0.40 -11.70
CA GLY A 161 -8.66 0.47 -12.85
C GLY A 161 -8.06 1.81 -12.50
N SER A 162 -7.83 2.65 -13.52
CA SER A 162 -7.58 4.08 -13.29
C SER A 162 -8.88 4.81 -12.90
N GLU A 163 -8.78 5.93 -12.20
CA GLU A 163 -9.95 6.74 -11.82
C GLU A 163 -10.72 7.28 -13.05
N ALA A 164 -9.99 7.62 -14.12
CA ALA A 164 -10.58 8.23 -15.30
C ALA A 164 -11.24 7.22 -16.25
N HIS A 165 -10.70 6.00 -16.37
CA HIS A 165 -11.12 5.05 -17.40
C HIS A 165 -11.51 3.67 -16.88
N GLY A 166 -11.42 3.44 -15.57
CA GLY A 166 -11.61 2.10 -15.01
C GLY A 166 -10.52 1.14 -15.50
N VAL A 167 -10.83 -0.16 -15.53
CA VAL A 167 -9.94 -1.21 -16.03
C VAL A 167 -10.00 -1.21 -17.56
N SER A 168 -8.85 -1.24 -18.21
CA SER A 168 -8.78 -1.32 -19.68
C SER A 168 -9.45 -2.59 -20.22
N PRO A 169 -10.13 -2.53 -21.39
CA PRO A 169 -10.83 -3.69 -21.96
C PRO A 169 -9.92 -4.91 -22.13
N GLU A 170 -8.67 -4.71 -22.52
CA GLU A 170 -7.68 -5.77 -22.72
C GLU A 170 -7.35 -6.48 -21.41
N ILE A 171 -7.22 -5.73 -20.31
CA ILE A 171 -6.96 -6.27 -18.98
C ILE A 171 -8.21 -6.91 -18.38
N GLN A 172 -9.39 -6.33 -18.64
CA GLN A 172 -10.66 -6.89 -18.18
C GLN A 172 -10.92 -8.27 -18.79
N GLN A 173 -10.52 -8.51 -20.04
CA GLN A 173 -10.61 -9.83 -20.69
C GLN A 173 -9.71 -10.90 -20.05
N LEU A 174 -8.65 -10.49 -19.32
CA LEU A 174 -7.80 -11.41 -18.58
C LEU A 174 -8.39 -11.78 -17.21
N ALA A 175 -9.49 -11.15 -16.77
CA ALA A 175 -10.12 -11.51 -15.51
C ALA A 175 -10.76 -12.91 -15.61
N THR A 176 -10.61 -13.71 -14.54
CA THR A 176 -11.35 -14.97 -14.39
C THR A 176 -12.83 -14.69 -14.21
N ILE A 177 -13.17 -13.62 -13.48
CA ILE A 177 -14.55 -13.21 -13.18
C ILE A 177 -14.62 -11.69 -13.21
N THR A 178 -15.73 -11.16 -13.74
CA THR A 178 -16.08 -9.75 -13.62
C THR A 178 -17.23 -9.59 -12.63
N VAL A 179 -17.16 -8.56 -11.79
CA VAL A 179 -18.20 -8.26 -10.79
C VAL A 179 -18.60 -6.81 -10.84
N SER A 180 -19.86 -6.53 -10.51
CA SER A 180 -20.38 -5.19 -10.34
C SER A 180 -20.53 -4.88 -8.86
N ILE A 181 -20.21 -3.64 -8.48
CA ILE A 181 -20.58 -3.08 -7.17
C ILE A 181 -21.92 -2.37 -7.38
N PRO A 182 -23.01 -2.81 -6.72
CA PRO A 182 -24.29 -2.16 -6.84
C PRO A 182 -24.18 -0.67 -6.51
N ARG A 183 -24.78 0.15 -7.36
CA ARG A 183 -24.85 1.61 -7.17
C ARG A 183 -26.25 1.98 -6.72
N HIS A 184 -26.34 2.88 -5.75
CA HIS A 184 -27.60 3.52 -5.37
C HIS A 184 -27.57 4.98 -5.84
N GLY A 185 -28.58 5.40 -6.60
CA GLY A 185 -28.68 6.76 -7.17
C GLY A 185 -28.08 6.90 -8.56
N GLU A 186 -27.83 8.14 -8.99
CA GLU A 186 -27.46 8.51 -10.37
C GLU A 186 -25.94 8.55 -10.63
N ALA A 187 -25.10 8.23 -9.65
CA ALA A 187 -23.65 8.29 -9.80
C ALA A 187 -23.15 7.32 -10.89
N GLU A 188 -22.42 7.85 -11.89
CA GLU A 188 -21.93 7.09 -13.04
C GLU A 188 -20.87 6.03 -12.68
N SER A 189 -20.04 6.29 -11.66
CA SER A 189 -19.02 5.37 -11.17
C SER A 189 -18.62 5.67 -9.72
N LEU A 190 -17.95 4.73 -9.08
CA LEU A 190 -17.30 4.93 -7.79
C LEU A 190 -15.83 5.30 -8.02
N ASN A 191 -15.28 6.14 -7.15
CA ASN A 191 -13.84 6.35 -7.09
C ASN A 191 -13.13 4.99 -6.90
N VAL A 192 -12.02 4.79 -7.63
CA VAL A 192 -11.28 3.51 -7.63
C VAL A 192 -10.87 3.06 -6.23
N ALA A 193 -10.45 3.97 -5.35
CA ALA A 193 -10.05 3.63 -3.99
C ALA A 193 -11.25 3.19 -3.14
N VAL A 194 -12.43 3.78 -3.39
CA VAL A 194 -13.69 3.36 -2.75
C VAL A 194 -14.09 1.97 -3.23
N ALA A 195 -14.08 1.73 -4.54
CA ALA A 195 -14.38 0.41 -5.10
C ALA A 195 -13.40 -0.66 -4.57
N GLY A 196 -12.10 -0.36 -4.53
CA GLY A 196 -11.08 -1.22 -3.93
C GLY A 196 -11.34 -1.49 -2.45
N GLY A 197 -11.73 -0.46 -1.69
CA GLY A 197 -12.12 -0.60 -0.28
C GLY A 197 -13.30 -1.54 -0.07
N ILE A 198 -14.37 -1.40 -0.88
CA ILE A 198 -15.55 -2.26 -0.83
C ILE A 198 -15.18 -3.72 -1.13
N LEU A 199 -14.42 -3.97 -2.19
CA LEU A 199 -13.97 -5.32 -2.55
C LEU A 199 -13.12 -5.93 -1.44
N MET A 200 -12.11 -5.21 -0.95
CA MET A 200 -11.24 -5.70 0.13
C MET A 200 -12.01 -5.97 1.42
N TYR A 201 -12.98 -5.12 1.76
CA TYR A 201 -13.82 -5.31 2.94
C TYR A 201 -14.74 -6.51 2.80
N HIS A 202 -15.43 -6.64 1.66
CA HIS A 202 -16.36 -7.73 1.38
C HIS A 202 -15.67 -9.10 1.47
N PHE A 203 -14.47 -9.22 0.91
CA PHE A 203 -13.70 -10.47 0.94
C PHE A 203 -12.76 -10.61 2.15
N SER A 204 -12.80 -9.68 3.11
CA SER A 204 -11.86 -9.67 4.24
C SER A 204 -11.92 -10.95 5.07
N SER A 205 -13.11 -11.46 5.39
CA SER A 205 -13.28 -12.71 6.15
C SER A 205 -12.60 -13.89 5.46
N ILE A 206 -12.70 -13.98 4.13
CA ILE A 206 -12.11 -15.02 3.31
C ILE A 206 -10.59 -14.85 3.20
N ILE A 207 -10.11 -13.61 3.05
CA ILE A 207 -8.68 -13.27 2.97
C ILE A 207 -7.95 -13.55 4.30
N TYR A 208 -8.59 -13.30 5.44
CA TYR A 208 -7.97 -13.38 6.77
C TYR A 208 -8.29 -14.66 7.56
N SER A 209 -9.30 -15.44 7.17
CA SER A 209 -9.65 -16.71 7.84
C SER A 209 -8.52 -17.75 7.80
N GLU A 210 -7.71 -17.80 6.73
CA GLU A 210 -6.58 -18.73 6.67
C GLU A 210 -5.37 -18.33 7.53
N LYS A 211 -5.19 -17.04 7.84
CA LYS A 211 -4.13 -16.57 8.76
C LYS A 211 -4.48 -16.77 10.24
N SER A 212 -5.76 -16.99 10.55
CA SER A 212 -6.27 -17.03 11.92
C SER A 212 -5.96 -18.31 12.70
N LYS A 213 -5.27 -19.30 12.08
CA LYS A 213 -4.59 -20.36 12.85
C LYS A 213 -3.45 -19.84 13.73
N HIS A 214 -3.03 -18.57 13.59
CA HIS A 214 -2.04 -17.89 14.45
C HIS A 214 -2.57 -16.58 15.08
N GLY A 215 -3.74 -16.62 15.72
CA GLY A 215 -3.97 -15.83 16.94
C GLY A 215 -4.53 -14.40 16.86
N ARG A 216 -5.17 -13.96 15.76
CA ARG A 216 -6.01 -12.75 15.78
C ARG A 216 -7.42 -13.04 15.29
N LYS A 217 -8.40 -13.06 16.21
CA LYS A 217 -9.83 -13.17 15.90
C LYS A 217 -10.33 -11.87 15.27
N TYR A 218 -10.88 -11.93 14.07
CA TYR A 218 -11.75 -10.88 13.53
C TYR A 218 -13.20 -11.18 13.96
N PRO A 219 -14.07 -10.16 14.16
CA PRO A 219 -15.46 -10.39 14.50
C PRO A 219 -16.18 -11.10 13.34
N ASP A 220 -16.76 -12.27 13.63
CA ASP A 220 -17.32 -13.22 12.66
C ASP A 220 -18.59 -12.74 11.91
N ASN A 221 -19.10 -11.54 12.16
CA ASN A 221 -20.39 -11.11 11.65
C ASN A 221 -20.27 -9.90 10.73
N LEU A 222 -20.19 -10.14 9.41
CA LEU A 222 -20.72 -9.19 8.45
C LEU A 222 -22.24 -9.10 8.69
N PRO A 223 -22.82 -7.90 8.85
CA PRO A 223 -24.27 -7.80 8.91
C PRO A 223 -24.84 -8.30 7.58
N ALA A 224 -25.69 -9.33 7.64
CA ALA A 224 -26.47 -9.75 6.49
C ALA A 224 -27.28 -8.54 6.00
N GLU A 225 -26.96 -8.04 4.81
CA GLU A 225 -27.82 -7.05 4.14
C GLU A 225 -29.17 -7.72 3.90
N LYS A 226 -30.16 -7.35 4.71
CA LYS A 226 -31.55 -7.66 4.42
C LYS A 226 -31.90 -6.93 3.14
N SER A 227 -32.20 -7.69 2.08
CA SER A 227 -32.75 -7.13 0.85
C SER A 227 -33.98 -6.28 1.19
N PRO A 228 -34.12 -5.05 0.65
CA PRO A 228 -35.32 -4.25 0.89
C PRO A 228 -36.51 -4.98 0.28
N GLU A 229 -37.46 -5.38 1.11
CA GLU A 229 -38.76 -5.87 0.66
C GLU A 229 -39.37 -4.83 -0.27
N ARG A 230 -39.60 -5.20 -1.53
CA ARG A 230 -40.43 -4.43 -2.44
C ARG A 230 -41.85 -4.43 -1.89
N GLY A 231 -42.18 -3.41 -1.10
CA GLY A 231 -43.55 -3.10 -0.73
C GLY A 231 -44.36 -2.81 -1.99
N LYS A 232 -45.21 -3.77 -2.38
CA LYS A 232 -46.39 -3.48 -3.19
C LYS A 232 -47.34 -2.66 -2.33
N LYS A 233 -47.52 -1.38 -2.65
CA LYS A 233 -48.79 -0.67 -2.54
C LYS A 233 -48.89 0.33 -3.68
#